data_AF-A0A355A8Y1-F1
#
_entry.id   AF-A0A355A8Y1-F1
#
_cell.length_a   1.000
_cell.length_b   1.000
_cell.length_c   1.000
_cell.angle_alpha   90.00
_cell.angle_beta   90.00
_cell.angle_gamma   90.00
#
_symmetry.space_group_name_H-M   'P 1'
#
loop_
_entity.id
_entity.type
_entity.pdbx_description
1 polymer ?
#
loop_
_entity_poly.entity_id
_entity_poly.type
_entity_poly.pdbx_seq_one_letter_code
_entity_poly.pdbx_strand_id
1 'polypeptide(L)'
;MKYIIWVTQDDETEKMYAAPVDKIEKEYFIKEIIPSLQPISQDFYTESFVVILQTLARWSYILYDEKIYWCIEWDPGLIVLKIQKNGTLQALALRSPNPSFGNRIALAEDLKFQPDYEDYENHQYSLIFDAWDAQFDKEDRKYRKFEPVNKDGLEKQHFDKCIIHIDNLAPIVEEKYQQDTKNFMDKCQARIDKWAGIGKRTLLKHKTPVF
;
A
#
# COMPACT_ATOMS: atom_id res chain seq x y z
N MET A 1 11.61 9.25 -4.38
CA MET A 1 10.57 8.41 -3.77
C MET A 1 9.68 9.35 -2.97
N LYS A 2 8.41 9.40 -3.31
CA LYS A 2 7.44 10.31 -2.70
C LYS A 2 6.17 9.55 -2.38
N TYR A 3 5.55 9.85 -1.25
CA TYR A 3 4.14 9.53 -1.03
C TYR A 3 3.28 10.33 -1.98
N ILE A 4 2.15 9.76 -2.38
CA ILE A 4 1.11 10.37 -3.20
C ILE A 4 -0.22 10.13 -2.50
N ILE A 5 -0.98 11.21 -2.29
CA ILE A 5 -2.31 11.20 -1.68
C ILE A 5 -3.28 12.10 -2.45
N TRP A 6 -4.59 11.85 -2.31
CA TRP A 6 -5.66 12.68 -2.88
C TRP A 6 -6.44 13.31 -1.75
N VAL A 7 -6.44 14.63 -1.70
CA VAL A 7 -7.14 15.39 -0.67
C VAL A 7 -8.36 16.02 -1.30
N THR A 8 -9.54 15.59 -0.85
CA THR A 8 -10.81 16.25 -1.16
C THR A 8 -10.84 17.61 -0.46
N GLN A 9 -10.98 18.67 -1.24
CA GLN A 9 -11.10 20.04 -0.75
C GLN A 9 -12.53 20.34 -0.31
N ASP A 10 -12.73 21.49 0.35
CA ASP A 10 -14.05 21.95 0.82
C ASP A 10 -15.06 22.15 -0.32
N ASP A 11 -14.58 22.36 -1.56
CA ASP A 11 -15.40 22.48 -2.78
C ASP A 11 -15.64 21.14 -3.48
N GLU A 12 -15.42 20.02 -2.77
CA GLU A 12 -15.52 18.64 -3.26
C GLU A 12 -14.55 18.29 -4.40
N THR A 13 -13.60 19.18 -4.74
CA THR A 13 -12.58 18.86 -5.73
C THR A 13 -11.47 18.02 -5.11
N GLU A 14 -11.02 16.99 -5.81
CA GLU A 14 -9.83 16.24 -5.39
C GLU A 14 -8.56 16.85 -5.95
N LYS A 15 -7.55 16.97 -5.08
CA LYS A 15 -6.23 17.45 -5.47
C LYS A 15 -5.14 16.50 -5.00
N MET A 16 -4.21 16.21 -5.89
CA MET A 16 -3.05 15.36 -5.62
C MET A 16 -2.01 16.13 -4.80
N TYR A 17 -1.48 15.50 -3.76
CA TYR A 17 -0.37 16.01 -2.95
C TYR A 17 0.77 14.99 -2.92
N ALA A 18 2.00 15.49 -2.70
CA ALA A 18 3.17 14.65 -2.57
C ALA A 18 4.09 15.11 -1.45
N ALA A 19 4.67 14.15 -0.73
CA ALA A 19 5.69 14.36 0.29
C ALA A 19 6.86 13.39 0.07
N PRO A 20 8.10 13.73 0.48
CA PRO A 20 9.17 12.75 0.50
C PRO A 20 8.83 11.59 1.45
N VAL A 21 9.22 10.37 1.08
CA VAL A 21 9.27 9.26 2.03
C VAL A 21 10.49 9.45 2.93
N ASP A 22 10.32 9.26 4.25
CA ASP A 22 11.39 9.39 5.22
C ASP A 22 12.58 8.47 4.92
N LYS A 23 13.76 8.89 5.36
CA LYS A 23 15.02 8.26 4.93
C LYS A 23 15.06 6.78 5.28
N ILE A 24 14.62 6.41 6.48
CA ILE A 24 14.70 5.04 6.98
C ILE A 24 13.71 4.15 6.22
N GLU A 25 12.47 4.59 6.05
CA GLU A 25 11.41 3.90 5.28
C GLU A 25 11.82 3.74 3.82
N LYS A 26 12.44 4.77 3.22
CA LYS A 26 12.97 4.71 1.85
C LYS A 26 14.07 3.65 1.73
N GLU A 27 15.00 3.60 2.68
CA GLU A 27 16.07 2.59 2.68
C GLU A 27 15.51 1.18 2.83
N TYR A 28 14.56 0.99 3.75
CA TYR A 28 13.81 -0.26 3.91
C TYR A 28 13.13 -0.68 2.61
N PHE A 29 12.40 0.25 1.97
CA PHE A 29 11.65 -0.01 0.75
C PHE A 29 12.57 -0.46 -0.39
N ILE A 30 13.71 0.21 -0.56
CA ILE A 30 14.66 -0.09 -1.63
C ILE A 30 15.39 -1.42 -1.39
N LYS A 31 15.78 -1.72 -0.14
CA LYS A 31 16.59 -2.89 0.20
C LYS A 31 15.76 -4.17 0.32
N GLU A 32 14.54 -4.08 0.87
CA GLU A 32 13.75 -5.26 1.24
C GLU A 32 12.54 -5.48 0.34
N ILE A 33 11.78 -4.42 0.04
CA ILE A 33 10.51 -4.55 -0.68
C ILE A 33 10.77 -4.74 -2.17
N ILE A 34 11.47 -3.79 -2.82
CA ILE A 34 11.65 -3.81 -4.28
C ILE A 34 12.26 -5.12 -4.80
N PRO A 35 13.34 -5.67 -4.18
CA PRO A 35 13.95 -6.92 -4.67
C PRO A 35 13.09 -8.16 -4.43
N SER A 36 12.14 -8.10 -3.50
CA SER A 36 11.31 -9.24 -3.12
C SER A 36 10.02 -9.35 -3.95
N LEU A 37 9.66 -8.32 -4.73
CA LEU A 37 8.45 -8.28 -5.54
C LEU A 37 8.41 -9.39 -6.59
N GLN A 38 7.32 -10.17 -6.58
CA GLN A 38 7.10 -11.26 -7.53
C GLN A 38 6.08 -10.87 -8.59
N PRO A 39 6.26 -11.26 -9.87
CA PRO A 39 5.25 -11.05 -10.90
C PRO A 39 3.88 -11.63 -10.51
N ILE A 40 2.82 -10.91 -10.87
CA ILE A 40 1.44 -11.41 -10.79
C ILE A 40 0.75 -11.21 -12.15
N SER A 41 -0.27 -12.01 -12.44
CA SER A 41 -1.08 -11.82 -13.64
C SER A 41 -2.15 -10.74 -13.46
N GLN A 42 -2.65 -10.22 -14.58
CA GLN A 42 -3.82 -9.32 -14.58
C GLN A 42 -5.08 -10.05 -14.09
N ASP A 43 -5.24 -11.33 -14.40
CA ASP A 43 -6.32 -12.16 -13.84
C ASP A 43 -6.23 -12.24 -12.33
N PHE A 44 -5.02 -12.42 -11.79
CA PHE A 44 -4.83 -12.39 -10.35
C PHE A 44 -5.29 -11.04 -9.79
N TYR A 45 -4.86 -9.91 -10.36
CA TYR A 45 -5.27 -8.57 -9.92
C TYR A 45 -6.80 -8.39 -9.95
N THR A 46 -7.46 -8.71 -11.07
CA THR A 46 -8.91 -8.52 -11.26
C THR A 46 -9.77 -9.49 -10.44
N GLU A 47 -9.18 -10.57 -9.92
CA GLU A 47 -9.85 -11.56 -9.05
C GLU A 47 -9.33 -11.50 -7.60
N SER A 48 -8.61 -10.44 -7.23
CA SER A 48 -8.11 -10.23 -5.87
C SER A 48 -8.03 -8.73 -5.52
N PHE A 49 -6.90 -8.08 -5.80
CA PHE A 49 -6.56 -6.74 -5.32
C PHE A 49 -7.54 -5.64 -5.72
N VAL A 50 -8.31 -5.83 -6.81
CA VAL A 50 -9.30 -4.83 -7.21
C VAL A 50 -10.38 -4.59 -6.14
N VAL A 51 -10.65 -5.58 -5.29
CA VAL A 51 -11.65 -5.43 -4.21
C VAL A 51 -11.17 -4.54 -3.06
N ILE A 52 -9.87 -4.27 -2.95
CA ILE A 52 -9.30 -3.60 -1.77
C ILE A 52 -9.91 -2.22 -1.56
N LEU A 53 -10.23 -1.48 -2.63
CA LEU A 53 -10.90 -0.18 -2.54
C LEU A 53 -12.33 -0.26 -1.98
N GLN A 54 -12.96 -1.45 -1.99
CA GLN A 54 -14.27 -1.72 -1.39
C GLN A 54 -14.16 -2.28 0.03
N THR A 55 -12.95 -2.41 0.56
CA THR A 55 -12.71 -2.83 1.93
C THR A 55 -12.41 -1.63 2.82
N LEU A 56 -12.33 -1.86 4.13
CA LEU A 56 -11.85 -0.86 5.10
C LEU A 56 -10.31 -0.86 5.23
N ALA A 57 -9.59 -1.50 4.30
CA ALA A 57 -8.13 -1.53 4.32
C ALA A 57 -7.58 -0.11 4.10
N ARG A 58 -6.65 0.28 4.97
CA ARG A 58 -5.92 1.54 4.84
C ARG A 58 -4.78 1.34 3.84
N TRP A 59 -4.47 2.37 3.05
CA TRP A 59 -3.46 2.26 2.01
C TRP A 59 -2.77 3.59 1.71
N SER A 60 -1.66 3.51 1.00
CA SER A 60 -0.96 4.68 0.45
C SER A 60 -0.40 4.36 -0.93
N TYR A 61 -0.03 5.40 -1.67
CA TYR A 61 0.76 5.24 -2.88
C TYR A 61 2.14 5.85 -2.71
N ILE A 62 3.15 5.15 -3.23
CA ILE A 62 4.51 5.65 -3.37
C ILE A 62 4.86 5.73 -4.86
N LEU A 63 5.34 6.89 -5.29
CA LEU A 63 5.93 7.08 -6.61
C LEU A 63 7.46 6.98 -6.52
N TYR A 64 8.03 6.05 -7.27
CA TYR A 64 9.48 5.87 -7.36
C TYR A 64 9.90 5.30 -8.71
N ASP A 65 10.86 5.96 -9.37
CA ASP A 65 11.43 5.53 -10.65
C ASP A 65 10.36 5.26 -11.73
N GLU A 66 9.45 6.22 -11.92
CA GLU A 66 8.29 6.17 -12.82
C GLU A 66 7.30 5.01 -12.56
N LYS A 67 7.32 4.43 -11.35
CA LYS A 67 6.47 3.30 -10.97
C LYS A 67 5.65 3.67 -9.75
N ILE A 68 4.42 3.18 -9.70
CA ILE A 68 3.57 3.28 -8.53
C ILE A 68 3.74 2.02 -7.69
N TYR A 69 3.79 2.21 -6.38
CA TYR A 69 3.68 1.15 -5.40
C TYR A 69 2.49 1.46 -4.51
N TRP A 70 1.44 0.64 -4.62
CA TRP A 70 0.28 0.70 -3.75
C TRP A 70 0.58 -0.14 -2.50
N CYS A 71 0.75 0.54 -1.36
CA CYS A 71 1.05 -0.06 -0.07
C CYS A 71 -0.25 -0.21 0.69
N ILE A 72 -0.62 -1.43 1.06
CA ILE A 72 -1.95 -1.78 1.52
C ILE A 72 -1.81 -2.53 2.84
N GLU A 73 -2.61 -2.13 3.81
CA GLU A 73 -2.80 -2.89 5.03
C GLU A 73 -3.44 -4.24 4.72
N TRP A 74 -2.77 -5.33 5.11
CA TRP A 74 -3.34 -6.68 4.98
C TRP A 74 -2.95 -7.56 6.14
N ASP A 75 -3.83 -8.46 6.58
CA ASP A 75 -3.66 -9.10 7.87
C ASP A 75 -2.62 -10.27 7.88
N PRO A 76 -1.57 -10.25 8.73
CA PRO A 76 -1.04 -9.13 9.51
C PRO A 76 0.21 -8.52 8.88
N GLY A 77 0.12 -7.30 8.37
CA GLY A 77 1.22 -6.61 7.71
C GLY A 77 0.82 -5.88 6.44
N LEU A 78 1.66 -6.01 5.42
CA LEU A 78 1.73 -5.10 4.30
C LEU A 78 1.68 -5.88 2.99
N ILE A 79 0.75 -5.54 2.12
CA ILE A 79 0.83 -5.87 0.69
C ILE A 79 1.40 -4.66 -0.05
N VAL A 80 2.35 -4.90 -0.94
CA VAL A 80 2.84 -3.90 -1.89
C VAL A 80 2.54 -4.37 -3.30
N LEU A 81 1.71 -3.64 -4.03
CA LEU A 81 1.47 -3.85 -5.45
C LEU A 81 2.24 -2.80 -6.26
N LYS A 82 3.21 -3.24 -7.05
CA LYS A 82 3.92 -2.42 -8.03
C LYS A 82 3.18 -2.42 -9.35
N ILE A 83 2.90 -1.22 -9.85
CA ILE A 83 2.22 -0.95 -11.12
C ILE A 83 3.18 -0.16 -12.01
N GLN A 84 3.38 -0.66 -13.23
CA GLN A 84 4.24 -0.02 -14.23
C GLN A 84 3.41 0.45 -15.43
N LYS A 85 3.91 1.46 -16.15
CA LYS A 85 3.26 2.06 -17.33
C LYS A 85 2.92 1.08 -18.47
N ASN A 86 3.57 -0.08 -18.51
CA ASN A 86 3.32 -1.12 -19.51
C ASN A 86 2.33 -2.20 -19.04
N GLY A 87 1.65 -1.97 -17.91
CA GLY A 87 0.72 -2.94 -17.30
C GLY A 87 1.39 -4.12 -16.60
N THR A 88 2.72 -4.10 -16.44
CA THR A 88 3.42 -5.13 -15.63
C THR A 88 3.08 -4.93 -14.16
N LEU A 89 2.57 -5.99 -13.55
CA LEU A 89 2.22 -6.04 -12.14
C LEU A 89 3.17 -6.95 -11.38
N GLN A 90 3.61 -6.50 -10.21
CA GLN A 90 4.35 -7.33 -9.26
C GLN A 90 3.82 -7.07 -7.87
N ALA A 91 3.75 -8.08 -7.02
CA ALA A 91 3.31 -7.90 -5.65
C ALA A 91 4.18 -8.65 -4.65
N LEU A 92 4.11 -8.20 -3.41
CA LEU A 92 4.73 -8.80 -2.24
C LEU A 92 3.75 -8.71 -1.08
N ALA A 93 3.60 -9.80 -0.34
CA ALA A 93 2.99 -9.78 0.98
C ALA A 93 4.08 -9.94 2.05
N LEU A 94 4.09 -9.02 3.00
CA LEU A 94 4.94 -9.05 4.18
C LEU A 94 4.07 -9.23 5.41
N ARG A 95 4.49 -10.15 6.28
CA ARG A 95 3.92 -10.22 7.63
C ARG A 95 4.64 -9.24 8.54
N SER A 96 3.87 -8.46 9.29
CA SER A 96 4.39 -7.52 10.28
C SER A 96 5.04 -8.26 11.44
N PRO A 97 6.16 -7.74 11.98
CA PRO A 97 6.67 -8.19 13.27
C PRO A 97 5.74 -7.81 14.43
N ASN A 98 4.95 -6.75 14.29
CA ASN A 98 4.02 -6.31 15.31
C ASN A 98 2.70 -7.10 15.15
N PRO A 99 2.33 -7.95 16.13
CA PRO A 99 1.11 -8.74 16.04
C PRO A 99 -0.16 -7.87 16.08
N SER A 100 -0.08 -6.65 16.58
CA SER A 100 -1.16 -5.65 16.62
C SER A 100 -1.05 -4.62 15.48
N PHE A 101 -0.49 -5.00 14.33
CA PHE A 101 -0.35 -4.13 13.15
C PHE A 101 -1.67 -3.41 12.81
N GLY A 102 -1.60 -2.09 12.57
CA GLY A 102 -2.79 -1.29 12.31
C GLY A 102 -3.74 -1.12 13.51
N ASN A 103 -3.28 -1.35 14.75
CA ASN A 103 -4.09 -1.34 15.98
C ASN A 103 -5.13 -2.46 16.06
N ARG A 104 -4.92 -3.56 15.34
CA ARG A 104 -5.81 -4.72 15.37
C ARG A 104 -5.59 -5.59 16.62
N ILE A 105 -6.55 -6.47 16.90
CA ILE A 105 -6.40 -7.53 17.90
C ILE A 105 -5.52 -8.64 17.33
N ALA A 106 -4.41 -8.94 17.99
CA ALA A 106 -3.50 -10.00 17.59
C ALA A 106 -4.15 -11.40 17.62
N LEU A 107 -3.87 -12.22 16.61
CA LEU A 107 -4.24 -13.64 16.61
C LEU A 107 -3.27 -14.45 17.48
N ALA A 108 -3.74 -15.60 18.00
CA ALA A 108 -2.92 -16.48 18.83
C ALA A 108 -1.63 -16.95 18.12
N GLU A 109 -1.70 -17.17 16.80
CA GLU A 109 -0.56 -17.56 15.96
C GLU A 109 0.48 -16.44 15.83
N ASP A 110 0.05 -15.18 15.83
CA ASP A 110 0.96 -14.04 15.75
C ASP A 110 1.69 -13.79 17.06
N LEU A 111 1.03 -14.06 18.19
CA LEU A 111 1.62 -13.98 19.54
C LEU A 111 2.64 -15.09 19.82
N LYS A 112 2.56 -16.24 19.14
CA LYS A 112 3.57 -17.31 19.25
C LYS A 112 4.92 -16.90 18.68
N PHE A 113 4.94 -15.91 17.80
CA PHE A 113 6.17 -15.35 17.25
C PHE A 113 6.72 -14.33 18.26
N GLN A 114 7.76 -14.70 19.01
CA GLN A 114 8.38 -13.89 20.06
C GLN A 114 9.74 -13.28 19.67
N PRO A 115 9.83 -12.33 18.72
CA PRO A 115 10.83 -11.27 18.83
C PRO A 115 10.36 -10.25 19.86
N ASP A 116 11.28 -9.61 20.57
CA ASP A 116 11.04 -8.38 21.34
C ASP A 116 10.56 -7.29 20.38
N TYR A 117 9.28 -7.27 20.01
CA TYR A 117 8.71 -6.40 18.97
C TYR A 117 8.83 -4.92 19.31
N GLU A 118 9.02 -4.60 20.60
CA GLU A 118 9.32 -3.25 21.10
C GLU A 118 10.65 -2.70 20.56
N ASP A 119 11.59 -3.57 20.20
CA ASP A 119 12.92 -3.21 19.68
C ASP A 119 12.94 -2.99 18.15
N TYR A 120 11.81 -3.19 17.45
CA TYR A 120 11.74 -3.09 16.00
C TYR A 120 10.99 -1.84 15.56
N GLU A 121 11.65 -1.02 14.74
CA GLU A 121 10.97 0.05 14.03
C GLU A 121 9.91 -0.53 13.08
N ASN A 122 8.70 0.02 13.12
CA ASN A 122 7.56 -0.48 12.37
C ASN A 122 7.47 0.20 10.98
N HIS A 123 8.50 0.02 10.15
CA HIS A 123 8.54 0.65 8.82
C HIS A 123 7.32 0.33 7.96
N GLN A 124 6.80 -0.90 8.06
CA GLN A 124 5.60 -1.32 7.33
C GLN A 124 4.38 -0.44 7.68
N TYR A 125 4.30 0.01 8.94
CA TYR A 125 3.24 0.90 9.40
C TYR A 125 3.41 2.28 8.75
N SER A 126 4.58 2.89 8.88
CA SER A 126 4.85 4.22 8.33
C SER A 126 4.63 4.29 6.82
N LEU A 127 4.91 3.21 6.07
CA LEU A 127 4.65 3.16 4.64
C LEU A 127 3.17 3.31 4.27
N ILE A 128 2.24 2.97 5.16
CA ILE A 128 0.79 3.04 4.92
C ILE A 128 0.20 4.27 5.64
N PHE A 129 0.31 4.26 6.96
CA PHE A 129 -0.54 5.08 7.82
C PHE A 129 -0.14 6.54 7.82
N ASP A 130 1.16 6.84 7.70
CA ASP A 130 1.65 8.22 7.66
C ASP A 130 1.04 9.02 6.51
N ALA A 131 0.90 8.40 5.34
CA ALA A 131 0.29 9.00 4.18
C ALA A 131 -1.25 8.92 4.24
N TRP A 132 -1.80 7.81 4.74
CA TRP A 132 -3.24 7.66 4.94
C TRP A 132 -3.80 8.75 5.87
N ASP A 133 -3.18 8.96 7.02
CA ASP A 133 -3.62 9.96 8.02
C ASP A 133 -3.54 11.37 7.42
N ALA A 134 -2.45 11.72 6.73
CA ALA A 134 -2.27 12.99 6.04
C ALA A 134 -3.29 13.25 4.90
N GLN A 135 -3.94 12.20 4.38
CA GLN A 135 -5.01 12.34 3.40
C GLN A 135 -6.24 13.02 4.00
N PHE A 136 -6.55 12.70 5.26
CA PHE A 136 -7.75 13.16 5.95
C PHE A 136 -7.48 14.25 6.99
N ASP A 137 -6.26 14.31 7.55
CA ASP A 137 -5.85 15.29 8.56
C ASP A 137 -4.92 16.36 7.95
N LYS A 138 -5.32 17.62 8.11
CA LYS A 138 -4.58 18.79 7.60
C LYS A 138 -3.28 19.07 8.37
N GLU A 139 -3.27 18.84 9.67
CA GLU A 139 -2.08 19.04 10.51
C GLU A 139 -1.04 17.95 10.22
N ASP A 140 -1.46 16.69 10.05
CA ASP A 140 -0.55 15.62 9.60
C ASP A 140 0.01 15.92 8.21
N ARG A 141 -0.84 16.38 7.29
CA ARG A 141 -0.42 16.79 5.95
C ARG A 141 0.66 17.88 5.99
N LYS A 142 0.48 18.88 6.84
CA LYS A 142 1.46 19.97 7.04
C LYS A 142 2.73 19.48 7.73
N TYR A 143 2.60 18.71 8.81
CA TYR A 143 3.72 18.15 9.57
C TYR A 143 4.63 17.31 8.67
N ARG A 144 4.04 16.50 7.81
CA ARG A 144 4.74 15.61 6.87
C ARG A 144 5.12 16.26 5.54
N LYS A 145 4.89 17.58 5.40
CA LYS A 145 5.32 18.39 4.24
C LYS A 145 4.76 17.89 2.91
N PHE A 146 3.48 17.50 2.91
CA PHE A 146 2.75 17.23 1.68
C PHE A 146 2.42 18.54 0.97
N GLU A 147 2.94 18.69 -0.24
CA GLU A 147 2.73 19.85 -1.07
C GLU A 147 1.83 19.49 -2.27
N PRO A 148 0.98 20.42 -2.73
CA PRO A 148 0.12 20.17 -3.89
C PRO A 148 0.98 19.88 -5.13
N VAL A 149 0.64 18.81 -5.84
CA VAL A 149 1.28 18.47 -7.12
C VAL A 149 0.71 19.36 -8.22
N ASN A 150 1.59 19.88 -9.07
CA ASN A 150 1.17 20.59 -10.28
C ASN A 150 0.45 19.60 -11.22
N LYS A 151 -0.71 19.98 -11.76
CA LYS A 151 -1.49 19.14 -12.69
C LYS A 151 -0.67 18.68 -13.89
N ASP A 152 0.24 19.52 -14.37
CA ASP A 152 1.14 19.21 -15.49
C ASP A 152 2.53 18.71 -15.03
N GLY A 153 2.71 18.50 -13.72
CA GLY A 153 3.97 18.04 -13.12
C GLY A 153 4.29 16.58 -13.42
N LEU A 154 5.57 16.22 -13.32
CA LEU A 154 6.05 14.86 -13.59
C LEU A 154 5.40 13.82 -12.69
N GLU A 155 5.12 14.14 -11.42
CA GLU A 155 4.48 13.22 -10.50
C GLU A 155 3.09 12.79 -11.00
N LYS A 156 2.25 13.74 -11.42
CA LYS A 156 0.92 13.46 -11.97
C LYS A 156 1.04 12.65 -13.26
N GLN A 157 1.90 13.06 -14.18
CA GLN A 157 2.11 12.36 -15.45
C GLN A 157 2.58 10.91 -15.26
N HIS A 158 3.51 10.65 -14.35
CA HIS A 158 3.98 9.30 -14.07
C HIS A 158 2.91 8.45 -13.38
N PHE A 159 2.14 9.06 -12.48
CA PHE A 159 1.03 8.38 -11.82
C PHE A 159 -0.01 7.94 -12.86
N ASP A 160 -0.48 8.87 -13.68
CA ASP A 160 -1.52 8.61 -14.70
C ASP A 160 -1.09 7.52 -15.69
N LYS A 161 0.16 7.57 -16.15
CA LYS A 161 0.70 6.55 -17.06
C LYS A 161 0.68 5.15 -16.47
N CYS A 162 0.80 5.01 -15.15
CA CYS A 162 0.76 3.70 -14.49
C CYS A 162 -0.69 3.23 -14.24
N ILE A 163 -1.59 4.14 -13.85
CA ILE A 163 -2.98 3.79 -13.54
C ILE A 163 -3.84 3.56 -14.78
N ILE A 164 -3.53 4.16 -15.94
CA ILE A 164 -4.28 3.92 -17.19
C ILE A 164 -4.50 2.43 -17.47
N HIS A 165 -3.50 1.58 -17.21
CA HIS A 165 -3.65 0.14 -17.43
C HIS A 165 -4.65 -0.50 -16.46
N ILE A 166 -4.69 -0.04 -15.21
CA ILE A 166 -5.65 -0.47 -14.20
C ILE A 166 -7.06 0.01 -14.56
N ASP A 167 -7.21 1.27 -14.99
CA ASP A 167 -8.49 1.82 -15.41
C ASP A 167 -9.09 1.05 -16.58
N ASN A 168 -8.26 0.60 -17.52
CA ASN A 168 -8.68 -0.25 -18.64
C ASN A 168 -9.21 -1.63 -18.20
N LEU A 169 -8.93 -2.08 -16.96
CA LEU A 169 -9.49 -3.31 -16.40
C LEU A 169 -10.83 -3.08 -15.71
N ALA A 170 -11.21 -1.84 -15.41
CA ALA A 170 -12.42 -1.51 -14.67
C ALA A 170 -13.70 -2.10 -15.29
N PRO A 171 -13.95 -2.04 -16.61
CA PRO A 171 -15.17 -2.60 -17.20
C PRO A 171 -15.31 -4.12 -16.97
N ILE A 172 -14.21 -4.86 -17.01
CA ILE A 172 -14.19 -6.32 -16.76
C ILE A 172 -14.54 -6.62 -15.31
N VAL A 173 -14.06 -5.78 -14.39
CA VAL A 173 -14.34 -5.94 -12.96
C VAL A 173 -15.77 -5.53 -12.64
N GLU A 174 -16.26 -4.44 -13.21
CA GLU A 174 -17.65 -3.99 -13.04
C GLU A 174 -18.65 -5.04 -13.47
N GLU A 175 -18.44 -5.70 -14.61
CA GLU A 175 -19.30 -6.79 -15.09
C GLU A 175 -19.36 -7.95 -14.06
N LYS A 176 -18.20 -8.40 -13.56
CA LYS A 176 -18.13 -9.46 -12.53
C LYS A 176 -18.76 -9.01 -11.20
N TYR A 177 -18.54 -7.76 -10.80
CA TYR A 177 -19.02 -7.19 -9.55
C TYR A 177 -20.55 -7.02 -9.53
N GLN A 178 -21.16 -6.59 -10.64
CA GLN A 178 -22.60 -6.36 -10.74
C GLN A 178 -23.43 -7.66 -10.74
N GLN A 179 -22.87 -8.78 -11.20
CA GLN A 179 -23.59 -10.05 -11.24
C GLN A 179 -23.85 -10.64 -9.85
N ASP A 180 -22.84 -10.61 -8.96
CA ASP A 180 -22.92 -11.16 -7.61
C ASP A 180 -21.85 -10.53 -6.72
N THR A 181 -22.12 -9.29 -6.29
CA THR A 181 -21.19 -8.43 -5.55
C THR A 181 -20.58 -9.14 -4.34
N LYS A 182 -21.41 -9.72 -3.47
CA LYS A 182 -20.94 -10.31 -2.22
C LYS A 182 -20.01 -11.49 -2.49
N ASN A 183 -20.42 -12.41 -3.36
CA ASN A 183 -19.61 -13.58 -3.70
C ASN A 183 -18.31 -13.20 -4.40
N PHE A 184 -18.34 -12.18 -5.26
CA PHE A 184 -17.14 -11.66 -5.90
C PHE A 184 -16.16 -11.09 -4.86
N MET A 185 -16.66 -10.29 -3.91
CA MET A 185 -15.84 -9.74 -2.83
C MET A 185 -15.23 -10.84 -1.95
N ASP A 186 -16.06 -11.79 -1.49
CA ASP A 186 -15.64 -12.90 -0.64
C ASP A 186 -14.55 -13.75 -1.34
N LYS A 187 -14.71 -14.02 -2.64
CA LYS A 187 -13.71 -14.74 -3.45
C LYS A 187 -12.41 -13.98 -3.59
N CYS A 188 -12.48 -12.67 -3.84
CA CYS A 188 -11.30 -11.83 -3.96
C CYS A 188 -10.52 -11.80 -2.65
N GLN A 189 -11.20 -11.55 -1.52
CA GLN A 189 -10.59 -11.54 -0.20
C GLN A 189 -9.95 -12.90 0.14
N ALA A 190 -10.66 -14.00 -0.05
CA ALA A 190 -10.13 -15.35 0.18
C ALA A 190 -8.90 -15.66 -0.69
N ARG A 191 -8.87 -15.13 -1.93
CA ARG A 191 -7.70 -15.27 -2.82
C ARG A 191 -6.52 -14.46 -2.32
N ILE A 192 -6.73 -13.22 -1.86
CA ILE A 192 -5.68 -12.42 -1.23
C ILE A 192 -5.16 -13.15 0.01
N ASP A 193 -6.03 -13.61 0.91
CA ASP A 193 -5.63 -14.32 2.14
C ASP A 193 -4.83 -15.58 1.85
N LYS A 194 -5.25 -16.37 0.86
CA LYS A 194 -4.51 -17.57 0.45
C LYS A 194 -3.12 -17.24 -0.10
N TRP A 195 -3.00 -16.16 -0.87
CA TRP A 195 -1.72 -15.71 -1.44
C TRP A 195 -0.82 -15.07 -0.39
N ALA A 196 -1.36 -14.16 0.42
CA ALA A 196 -0.67 -13.43 1.47
C ALA A 196 -0.36 -14.30 2.71
N GLY A 197 -1.07 -15.40 2.91
CA GLY A 197 -0.84 -16.38 3.98
C GLY A 197 0.53 -17.07 3.92
N ILE A 198 1.23 -16.97 2.79
CA ILE A 198 2.63 -17.40 2.59
C ILE A 198 3.61 -16.20 2.73
N GLY A 199 3.12 -15.05 3.20
CA GLY A 199 3.84 -13.80 3.28
C GLY A 199 5.15 -13.91 4.05
N LYS A 200 6.19 -13.26 3.52
CA LYS A 200 7.53 -13.27 4.12
C LYS A 200 7.50 -12.44 5.41
N ARG A 201 8.07 -12.96 6.49
CA ARG A 201 8.42 -12.14 7.66
C ARG A 201 9.78 -11.52 7.40
N THR A 202 9.85 -10.19 7.33
CA THR A 202 11.10 -9.45 7.24
C THR A 202 11.32 -8.71 8.56
N LEU A 203 12.29 -9.18 9.35
CA LEU A 203 12.72 -8.56 10.60
C LEU A 203 13.95 -7.69 10.33
N LEU A 204 13.88 -6.41 10.69
CA LEU A 204 15.04 -5.53 10.68
C LEU A 204 15.33 -5.01 12.07
N LYS A 205 16.45 -5.46 12.66
CA LYS A 205 17.03 -4.80 13.83
C LYS A 205 17.68 -3.49 13.38
N HIS A 206 16.91 -2.42 13.30
CA HIS A 206 17.51 -1.09 13.33
C HIS A 206 17.69 -0.72 14.80
N LYS A 207 18.96 -0.71 15.25
CA LYS A 207 19.27 -0.12 16.56
C LYS A 207 18.86 1.34 16.48
N THR A 208 17.84 1.73 17.21
CA THR A 208 17.56 3.14 17.50
C THR A 208 18.88 3.74 18.02
N PRO A 209 19.41 4.82 17.43
CA PRO A 209 20.55 5.48 18.00
C PRO A 209 20.14 5.93 19.40
N VAL A 210 20.81 5.42 20.43
CA VAL A 210 20.70 5.97 21.78
C VAL A 210 21.34 7.35 21.69
N PHE A 211 20.50 8.39 21.69
CA PHE A 211 20.94 9.78 21.79
C PHE A 211 21.31 10.11 23.24
#